data_AF-A0A6L3SP12-F1
#
_entry.id   AF-A0A6L3SP12-F1
#
_cell.length_a   1.000
_cell.length_b   1.000
_cell.length_c   1.000
_cell.angle_alpha   90.00
_cell.angle_beta   90.00
_cell.angle_gamma   90.00
#
_symmetry.space_group_name_H-M   'P 1'
#
loop_
_entity.id
_entity.type
_entity.pdbx_description
1 polymer ?
#
loop_
_entity_poly.entity_id
_entity_poly.type
_entity_poly.pdbx_seq_one_letter_code
_entity_poly.pdbx_strand_id
1 'polypeptide(L)'
;MRWGWLGTFLSLVPIPAFAMCTCECVDGVVQALCDNSEEVASPCPPRACPPVPSSSPPPSMSPPIGASACRSMQMLNPLTEAYEWRQICE
;
A
#
# COMPACT_ATOMS: atom_id res chain seq x y z
N MET A 1 57.13 2.29 19.75
CA MET A 1 56.05 1.28 19.58
C MET A 1 54.76 2.03 19.36
N ARG A 2 54.02 1.64 18.32
CA ARG A 2 53.14 2.48 17.50
C ARG A 2 51.68 2.15 17.84
N TRP A 3 50.97 3.01 18.59
CA TRP A 3 49.55 2.81 18.91
C TRP A 3 48.74 4.00 18.39
N GLY A 4 47.89 3.73 17.40
CA GLY A 4 47.05 4.71 16.74
C GLY A 4 46.06 3.98 15.84
N TRP A 5 45.07 3.34 16.44
CA TRP A 5 43.90 2.81 15.74
C TRP A 5 42.77 3.83 15.91
N LEU A 6 42.58 4.66 14.89
CA LEU A 6 41.35 5.45 14.72
C LEU A 6 40.23 4.47 14.38
N GLY A 7 39.50 4.03 15.40
CA GLY A 7 38.28 3.28 15.22
C GLY A 7 37.20 4.19 14.65
N THR A 8 37.03 4.15 13.33
CA THR A 8 35.86 4.73 12.66
C THR A 8 34.64 3.91 13.05
N PHE A 9 34.04 4.22 14.20
CA PHE A 9 32.69 3.78 14.53
C PHE A 9 31.73 4.48 13.56
N LEU A 10 31.39 3.82 12.46
CA LEU A 10 30.21 4.18 11.68
C LEU A 10 28.98 3.97 12.59
N SER A 11 28.53 5.04 13.23
CA SER A 11 27.25 5.06 13.94
C SER A 11 26.12 4.94 12.93
N LEU A 12 25.54 3.74 12.82
CA LEU A 12 24.33 3.49 12.05
C LEU A 12 23.17 4.20 12.77
N VAL A 13 22.77 5.38 12.29
CA VAL A 13 21.57 6.06 12.80
C VAL A 13 20.37 5.49 12.04
N PRO A 14 19.43 4.82 12.72
CA PRO A 14 18.19 4.36 12.07
C PRO A 14 17.35 5.59 11.69
N ILE A 15 17.01 5.69 10.41
CA ILE A 15 16.10 6.73 9.91
C ILE A 15 14.67 6.29 10.23
N PRO A 16 13.84 7.12 10.89
CA PRO A 16 12.44 6.78 11.11
C PRO A 16 11.70 6.80 9.76
N ALA A 17 11.28 5.63 9.28
CA ALA A 17 10.35 5.51 8.18
C ALA A 17 8.93 5.68 8.75
N PHE A 18 8.28 6.81 8.46
CA PHE A 18 6.85 6.95 8.68
C PHE A 18 6.15 6.21 7.55
N ALA A 19 5.56 5.06 7.87
CA ALA A 19 4.62 4.43 6.96
C ALA A 19 3.33 5.26 6.99
N MET A 20 2.95 5.83 5.85
CA MET A 20 1.72 6.59 5.67
C MET A 20 0.89 5.89 4.61
N CYS A 21 -0.42 5.80 4.85
CA CYS A 21 -1.34 5.25 3.87
C CYS A 21 -1.28 6.06 2.57
N THR A 22 -1.30 5.36 1.43
CA THR A 22 -1.32 5.98 0.11
C THR A 22 -2.76 6.23 -0.30
N CYS A 23 -3.01 7.35 -0.97
CA CYS A 23 -4.34 7.62 -1.51
C CYS A 23 -4.44 7.03 -2.91
N GLU A 24 -5.31 6.05 -3.09
CA GLU A 24 -5.52 5.33 -4.35
C GLU A 24 -6.98 5.40 -4.78
N CYS A 25 -7.24 5.26 -6.08
CA CYS A 25 -8.61 5.19 -6.60
C CYS A 25 -9.07 3.72 -6.55
N VAL A 26 -10.08 3.45 -5.72
CA VAL A 26 -10.67 2.13 -5.50
C VAL A 26 -12.14 2.18 -5.89
N ASP A 27 -12.52 1.37 -6.85
CA ASP A 27 -13.88 1.31 -7.40
C ASP A 27 -14.43 2.70 -7.77
N GLY A 28 -13.57 3.57 -8.30
CA GLY A 28 -13.96 4.92 -8.75
C GLY A 28 -14.00 5.97 -7.66
N VAL A 29 -13.61 5.62 -6.44
CA VAL A 29 -13.61 6.51 -5.28
C VAL A 29 -12.19 6.61 -4.72
N VAL A 30 -11.75 7.82 -4.37
CA VAL A 30 -10.45 7.99 -3.71
C VAL A 30 -10.53 7.48 -2.27
N GLN A 31 -9.65 6.55 -1.92
CA GLN A 31 -9.58 5.93 -0.59
C GLN A 31 -8.12 5.86 -0.12
N ALA A 32 -7.91 5.92 1.20
CA ALA A 32 -6.61 5.71 1.80
C ALA A 32 -6.35 4.20 1.94
N LEU A 33 -5.26 3.73 1.35
CA LEU A 33 -4.77 2.36 1.39
C LEU A 33 -3.55 2.28 2.29
N CYS A 34 -3.64 1.45 3.31
CA CYS A 34 -2.56 1.22 4.26
C CYS A 34 -2.01 -0.19 4.07
N ASP A 35 -0.69 -0.36 4.17
CA ASP A 35 -0.05 -1.69 4.10
C ASP A 35 -0.26 -2.50 5.38
N ASN A 36 -0.51 -1.83 6.50
CA ASN A 36 -0.79 -2.44 7.80
C ASN A 36 -1.82 -1.61 8.59
N SER A 37 -2.38 -2.22 9.63
CA SER A 37 -3.38 -1.59 10.50
C SER A 37 -2.79 -0.58 11.49
N GLU A 38 -1.47 -0.50 11.60
CA GLU A 38 -0.77 0.44 12.49
C GLU A 38 -0.50 1.79 11.80
N GLU A 39 -0.66 1.85 10.48
CA GLU A 39 -0.52 3.07 9.69
C GLU A 39 -1.67 4.05 9.93
N VAL A 40 -1.30 5.34 9.99
CA VAL A 40 -2.27 6.41 10.19
C VAL A 40 -2.92 6.77 8.86
N ALA A 41 -4.19 6.38 8.70
CA ALA A 41 -5.03 6.77 7.57
C ALA A 41 -5.33 8.27 7.63
N SER A 42 -4.61 9.06 6.82
CA SER A 42 -4.89 10.48 6.64
C SER A 42 -6.00 10.69 5.61
N PRO A 43 -6.83 11.76 5.75
CA PRO A 43 -7.86 12.06 4.76
C PRO A 43 -7.24 12.35 3.39
N CYS A 44 -7.75 11.69 2.36
CA CYS A 44 -7.24 11.87 1.01
C CYS A 44 -7.65 13.22 0.41
N PRO A 45 -6.75 13.90 -0.31
CA PRO A 45 -7.10 15.12 -1.01
C PRO A 45 -8.19 14.83 -2.06
N PRO A 46 -9.17 15.73 -2.24
CA PRO A 46 -10.23 15.55 -3.22
C PRO A 46 -9.63 15.53 -4.62
N ARG A 47 -9.87 14.43 -5.34
CA ARG A 47 -9.47 14.26 -6.74
C ARG A 47 -10.51 13.44 -7.48
N ALA A 48 -10.63 13.66 -8.78
CA ALA A 48 -11.48 12.85 -9.63
C ALA A 48 -10.77 11.52 -9.95
N CYS A 49 -11.47 10.41 -9.73
CA CYS A 49 -11.04 9.11 -10.23
C CYS A 49 -11.62 8.88 -11.64
N PRO A 50 -10.88 8.22 -12.54
CA PRO A 50 -11.41 7.84 -13.84
C PRO A 50 -12.62 6.90 -13.69
N PRO A 51 -13.52 6.87 -14.68
CA PRO A 51 -14.68 6.00 -14.65
C PRO A 51 -14.25 4.53 -14.60
N VAL A 52 -14.84 3.79 -13.68
CA VAL A 52 -14.57 2.36 -13.52
C VAL A 52 -15.19 1.60 -14.69
N PRO A 53 -14.45 0.67 -15.34
CA PRO A 53 -15.04 -0.16 -16.37
C PRO A 53 -16.12 -1.08 -15.78
N SER A 54 -17.21 -1.26 -16.53
CA SER A 54 -18.23 -2.27 -16.21
C SER A 54 -17.67 -3.66 -16.50
N SER A 55 -16.93 -4.22 -15.56
CA SER A 55 -16.34 -5.56 -15.65
C SER A 55 -16.77 -6.39 -14.44
N SER A 56 -16.97 -7.69 -14.66
CA SER A 56 -17.27 -8.61 -13.57
C SER A 56 -16.01 -8.88 -12.75
N PRO A 57 -16.11 -9.01 -11.41
CA PRO A 57 -14.97 -9.40 -10.59
C PRO A 57 -14.45 -10.77 -11.00
N PRO A 58 -13.12 -10.99 -10.93
CA PRO A 58 -12.56 -12.32 -11.10
C PRO A 58 -13.07 -13.23 -9.99
N PRO A 59 -13.04 -14.57 -10.19
CA PRO A 59 -13.39 -15.51 -9.14
C PRO A 59 -12.54 -15.24 -7.90
N SER A 60 -13.20 -15.07 -6.75
CA SER A 60 -12.50 -14.84 -5.48
C SER A 60 -11.57 -16.01 -5.18
N MET A 61 -10.28 -15.74 -5.01
CA MET A 61 -9.33 -16.78 -4.61
C MET A 61 -9.61 -17.16 -3.15
N SER A 62 -9.41 -18.44 -2.82
CA SER A 62 -9.49 -18.93 -1.45
C SER A 62 -8.60 -18.07 -0.54
N PRO A 63 -9.11 -17.61 0.62
CA PRO A 63 -8.31 -16.80 1.53
C PRO A 63 -7.06 -17.57 1.96
N PRO A 64 -5.91 -16.89 2.10
CA PRO A 64 -4.72 -17.50 2.67
C PRO A 64 -4.99 -17.95 4.11
N ILE A 65 -4.20 -18.92 4.58
CA ILE A 65 -4.31 -19.43 5.96
C ILE A 65 -4.11 -18.27 6.93
N GLY A 66 -5.12 -17.96 7.73
CA GLY A 66 -5.11 -16.85 8.69
C GLY A 66 -5.94 -15.63 8.28
N ALA A 67 -6.42 -15.55 7.03
CA ALA A 67 -7.40 -14.53 6.62
C ALA A 67 -8.83 -15.08 6.76
N SER A 68 -9.73 -14.24 7.25
CA SER A 68 -11.13 -14.56 7.49
C SER A 68 -12.00 -14.37 6.25
N ALA A 69 -11.69 -13.36 5.44
CA ALA A 69 -12.41 -13.04 4.22
C ALA A 69 -11.50 -12.32 3.22
N CYS A 70 -11.75 -12.52 1.94
CA CYS A 70 -11.13 -11.71 0.89
C CYS A 70 -12.20 -11.06 0.02
N ARG A 71 -11.97 -9.80 -0.36
CA ARG A 71 -12.79 -9.04 -1.29
C ARG A 71 -11.99 -8.63 -2.52
N SER A 72 -12.61 -8.75 -3.69
CA SER A 72 -12.05 -8.26 -4.94
C SER A 72 -12.49 -6.82 -5.16
N MET A 73 -11.53 -5.92 -5.42
CA MET A 73 -11.76 -4.49 -5.64
C MET A 73 -10.98 -4.05 -6.88
N GLN A 74 -11.51 -3.06 -7.61
CA GLN A 74 -10.80 -2.46 -8.74
C GLN A 74 -9.93 -1.31 -8.24
N MET A 75 -8.61 -1.45 -8.39
CA MET A 75 -7.65 -0.41 -8.04
C MET A 75 -7.06 0.19 -9.29
N LEU A 76 -7.06 1.52 -9.37
CA LEU A 76 -6.39 2.22 -10.44
C LEU A 76 -4.89 1.99 -10.32
N ASN A 77 -4.29 1.43 -11.36
CA ASN A 77 -2.85 1.35 -11.45
C ASN A 77 -2.32 2.70 -12.01
N PRO A 78 -1.53 3.46 -11.24
CA PRO A 78 -1.04 4.77 -11.68
C PRO A 78 -0.05 4.68 -12.84
N LEU A 79 0.54 3.50 -13.11
CA LEU A 79 1.47 3.29 -14.21
C LEU A 79 0.75 3.04 -15.55
N THR A 80 -0.38 2.32 -15.52
CA THR A 80 -1.14 1.96 -16.72
C THR A 80 -2.38 2.82 -16.91
N GLU A 81 -2.73 3.66 -15.94
CA GLU A 81 -3.96 4.46 -15.86
C GLU A 81 -5.24 3.62 -16.01
N ALA A 82 -5.15 2.32 -15.72
CA ALA A 82 -6.23 1.37 -15.87
C ALA A 82 -6.60 0.74 -14.53
N TYR A 83 -7.88 0.38 -14.38
CA TYR A 83 -8.34 -0.38 -13.23
C TYR A 83 -7.92 -1.84 -13.33
N GLU A 84 -7.27 -2.32 -12.29
CA GLU A 84 -6.84 -3.70 -12.13
C GLU A 84 -7.56 -4.33 -10.94
N TRP A 85 -7.98 -5.58 -11.10
CA TRP A 85 -8.56 -6.34 -10.00
C TRP A 85 -7.48 -6.73 -8.99
N ARG A 86 -7.66 -6.29 -7.75
CA ARG A 86 -6.86 -6.74 -6.61
C ARG A 86 -7.74 -7.41 -5.59
N GLN A 87 -7.16 -8.40 -4.91
CA GLN A 87 -7.82 -9.09 -3.82
C GLN A 87 -7.22 -8.60 -2.50
N ILE A 88 -8.07 -8.03 -1.65
CA ILE A 88 -7.71 -7.61 -0.30
C ILE A 88 -8.28 -8.66 0.65
N CYS A 89 -7.44 -9.16 1.55
CA CYS A 89 -7.83 -10.14 2.56
C CYS A 89 -7.68 -9.53 3.95
N GLU A 90 -8.66 -9.77 4.82
CA GLU A 90 -8.72 -9.34 6.23
C GLU A 90 -8.77 -10.56 7.16
#